data_AF-A0A848ZIR7-F1
#
_entry.id   AF-A0A848ZIR7-F1
#
_cell.length_a   1.000
_cell.length_b   1.000
_cell.length_c   1.000
_cell.angle_alpha   90.00
_cell.angle_beta   90.00
_cell.angle_gamma   90.00
#
_symmetry.space_group_name_H-M   'P 1'
#
loop_
_entity.id
_entity.type
_entity.pdbx_description
1 polymer ?
#
loop_
_entity_poly.entity_id
_entity_poly.type
_entity_poly.pdbx_seq_one_letter_code
_entity_poly.pdbx_strand_id
1 'polypeptide(L)'
;SMAITVDALTMIKQLLVIVIIPVAIGMFIKAKYGTFALKMEKPVKIASAIIFILVIIGVTISIKDVFLSYLSEAGLPAILLNISTMTIGFMAAVLFKLTRPQAISISIETGIQNGTLAITLATIALNNAEYSIVPAIYGLLMFVTATVIIFVRKPLGIKDQLSVEKDSPQ
;
A
#
# COMPACT_ATOMS: atom_id res chain seq x y z
N SER A 1 23.86 -11.34 23.23
CA SER A 1 22.52 -10.80 22.90
C SER A 1 22.67 -9.31 22.61
N MET A 2 22.83 -8.92 21.34
CA MET A 2 22.76 -7.51 20.98
C MET A 2 21.30 -7.07 21.08
N ALA A 3 20.97 -6.27 22.09
CA ALA A 3 19.68 -5.62 22.16
C ALA A 3 19.61 -4.61 21.02
N ILE A 4 18.78 -4.88 20.01
CA ILE A 4 18.45 -3.89 18.99
C ILE A 4 17.60 -2.82 19.69
N THR A 5 18.21 -1.69 20.03
CA THR A 5 17.52 -0.55 20.63
C THR A 5 16.74 0.18 19.53
N VAL A 6 15.48 -0.19 19.38
CA VAL A 6 14.56 0.47 18.44
C VAL A 6 14.10 1.79 19.05
N ASP A 7 14.52 2.93 18.48
CA ASP A 7 14.01 4.26 18.86
C ASP A 7 12.61 4.47 18.27
N ALA A 8 11.64 3.82 18.90
CA ALA A 8 10.22 3.86 18.49
C ALA A 8 9.66 5.29 18.48
N LEU A 9 10.11 6.14 19.41
CA LEU A 9 9.58 7.50 19.54
C LEU A 9 9.99 8.37 18.35
N THR A 10 11.24 8.26 17.91
CA THR A 10 11.71 9.00 16.72
C THR A 10 11.01 8.53 15.46
N MET A 11 10.81 7.23 15.30
CA MET A 11 10.09 6.68 14.14
C MET A 11 8.64 7.16 14.09
N ILE A 12 7.90 7.05 15.20
CA ILE A 12 6.52 7.52 15.27
C ILE A 12 6.43 9.00 14.88
N LYS A 13 7.35 9.84 15.41
CA LYS A 13 7.39 11.26 15.05
C LYS A 13 7.63 11.50 13.56
N GLN A 14 8.61 10.82 12.97
CA GLN A 14 8.90 10.93 11.53
C GLN A 14 7.71 10.53 10.67
N LEU A 15 7.06 9.40 11.00
CA LEU A 15 5.88 8.91 10.29
C LEU A 15 4.71 9.90 10.37
N LEU A 16 4.43 10.40 11.58
CA LEU A 16 3.37 11.37 11.79
C LEU A 16 3.64 12.65 11.00
N VAL A 17 4.87 13.17 11.01
CA VAL A 17 5.22 14.40 10.29
C VAL A 17 5.06 14.22 8.78
N ILE A 18 5.59 13.13 8.20
CA ILE A 18 5.54 12.87 6.75
C ILE A 18 4.09 12.67 6.26
N VAL A 19 3.20 12.14 7.10
CA VAL A 19 1.80 11.87 6.72
C VAL A 19 0.87 13.03 7.09
N ILE A 20 0.90 13.50 8.34
CA ILE A 20 -0.05 14.50 8.85
C ILE A 20 0.16 15.84 8.19
N ILE A 21 1.41 16.31 7.99
CA ILE A 21 1.64 17.64 7.44
C ILE A 21 1.06 17.76 6.02
N PRO A 22 1.37 16.87 5.05
CA PRO A 22 0.80 16.97 3.71
C PRO A 22 -0.72 16.80 3.68
N VAL A 23 -1.26 15.89 4.50
CA VAL A 23 -2.72 15.66 4.58
C VAL A 23 -3.42 16.91 5.13
N ALA A 24 -2.90 17.50 6.20
CA ALA A 24 -3.46 18.71 6.80
C ALA A 24 -3.44 19.89 5.81
N ILE A 25 -2.34 20.05 5.06
CA ILE A 25 -2.24 21.06 3.99
C ILE A 25 -3.30 20.81 2.91
N GLY A 26 -3.44 19.57 2.44
CA GLY A 26 -4.44 19.20 1.44
C GLY A 26 -5.88 19.46 1.92
N MET A 27 -6.19 19.09 3.17
CA MET A 27 -7.49 19.35 3.79
C MET A 27 -7.76 20.85 3.94
N PHE A 28 -6.76 21.63 4.35
CA PHE A 28 -6.87 23.08 4.46
C PHE A 28 -7.13 23.75 3.09
N ILE A 29 -6.40 23.34 2.04
CA ILE A 29 -6.63 23.83 0.68
C ILE A 29 -8.04 23.47 0.21
N LYS A 30 -8.51 22.24 0.45
CA LYS A 30 -9.87 21.82 0.10
C LYS A 30 -10.92 22.65 0.82
N ALA A 31 -10.72 22.94 2.11
CA ALA A 31 -11.64 23.73 2.91
C ALA A 31 -11.72 25.19 2.45
N LYS A 32 -10.58 25.81 2.10
CA LYS A 32 -10.52 27.23 1.72
C LYS A 32 -10.75 27.50 0.23
N TYR A 33 -10.38 26.55 -0.64
CA TYR A 33 -10.38 26.70 -2.09
C TYR A 33 -11.06 25.52 -2.79
N GLY A 34 -12.31 25.22 -2.44
CA GLY A 34 -13.06 24.05 -2.92
C GLY A 34 -13.09 23.89 -4.45
N THR A 35 -13.34 24.97 -5.20
CA THR A 35 -13.37 24.93 -6.67
C THR A 35 -12.02 24.57 -7.29
N PHE A 36 -10.91 25.02 -6.68
CA PHE A 36 -9.56 24.62 -7.10
C PHE A 36 -9.32 23.14 -6.79
N ALA A 37 -9.69 22.70 -5.59
CA ALA A 37 -9.54 21.30 -5.18
C ALA A 37 -10.29 20.33 -6.11
N LEU A 38 -11.53 20.67 -6.51
CA LEU A 38 -12.30 19.89 -7.49
C LEU A 38 -11.60 19.82 -8.85
N LYS A 39 -11.05 20.93 -9.35
CA LYS A 39 -10.29 20.95 -10.61
C LYS A 39 -8.99 20.14 -10.52
N MET A 40 -8.41 20.03 -9.33
CA MET A 40 -7.17 19.27 -9.08
C MET A 40 -7.38 17.78 -8.91
N GLU A 41 -8.60 17.29 -8.72
CA GLU A 41 -8.88 15.87 -8.51
C GLU A 41 -8.32 14.97 -9.63
N LYS A 42 -8.63 15.31 -10.89
CA LYS A 42 -8.17 14.54 -12.06
C LYS A 42 -6.65 14.65 -12.31
N PRO A 43 -6.05 15.86 -12.35
CA PRO A 43 -4.60 16.00 -12.47
C PRO A 43 -3.81 15.28 -11.37
N VAL A 44 -4.23 15.42 -10.11
CA VAL A 44 -3.57 14.77 -8.97
C VAL A 44 -3.67 13.26 -9.07
N LYS A 45 -4.84 12.72 -9.43
CA LYS A 45 -5.01 11.27 -9.65
C LYS A 45 -4.05 10.73 -10.71
N ILE A 46 -3.87 11.45 -11.82
CA ILE A 46 -2.93 11.05 -12.89
C ILE A 46 -1.48 11.15 -12.39
N ALA A 47 -1.12 12.26 -11.74
CA ALA A 47 0.23 12.46 -11.20
C ALA A 47 0.59 11.38 -10.17
N SER A 48 -0.33 11.03 -9.26
CA SER A 48 -0.15 9.95 -8.29
C SER A 48 0.06 8.61 -8.96
N ALA A 49 -0.70 8.29 -10.01
CA ALA A 49 -0.52 7.04 -10.76
C ALA A 49 0.84 6.99 -11.47
N ILE A 50 1.28 8.09 -12.08
CA ILE A 50 2.59 8.19 -12.73
C ILE A 50 3.71 8.01 -11.70
N ILE A 51 3.67 8.76 -10.59
CA ILE A 51 4.67 8.66 -9.52
C ILE A 51 4.73 7.23 -8.98
N PHE A 52 3.57 6.61 -8.77
CA PHE A 52 3.50 5.22 -8.31
C PHE A 52 4.19 4.25 -9.27
N ILE A 53 3.94 4.36 -10.58
CA ILE A 53 4.61 3.54 -11.59
C ILE A 53 6.12 3.80 -11.59
N LEU A 54 6.55 5.07 -11.51
CA LEU A 54 7.96 5.43 -11.43
C LEU A 54 8.65 4.84 -10.19
N VAL A 55 7.97 4.82 -9.03
CA VAL A 55 8.47 4.18 -7.82
C VAL A 55 8.65 2.68 -8.01
N ILE A 56 7.67 1.98 -8.59
CA ILE A 56 7.80 0.54 -8.88
C ILE A 56 8.99 0.27 -9.80
N ILE A 57 9.13 1.03 -10.87
CA ILE A 57 10.25 0.91 -11.81
C ILE A 57 11.58 1.20 -11.10
N GLY A 58 11.65 2.29 -10.34
CA GLY A 58 12.85 2.68 -9.60
C GLY A 58 13.31 1.61 -8.61
N VAL A 59 12.37 1.06 -7.83
CA VAL A 59 12.66 -0.06 -6.90
C VAL A 59 13.11 -1.29 -7.67
N THR A 60 12.42 -1.67 -8.74
CA THR A 60 12.78 -2.85 -9.56
C THR A 60 14.19 -2.71 -10.14
N ILE A 61 14.55 -1.54 -10.68
CA ILE A 61 15.89 -1.26 -11.20
C ILE A 61 16.92 -1.32 -10.07
N SER A 62 16.60 -0.76 -8.89
CA SER A 62 17.53 -0.70 -7.76
C SER A 62 17.93 -2.07 -7.21
N ILE A 63 17.07 -3.09 -7.38
CA ILE A 63 17.32 -4.44 -6.87
C ILE A 63 17.60 -5.47 -7.98
N LYS A 64 17.66 -5.07 -9.26
CA LYS A 64 17.70 -5.99 -10.40
C LYS A 64 18.80 -7.05 -10.33
N ASP A 65 19.99 -6.67 -9.86
CA ASP A 65 21.20 -7.52 -9.86
C ASP A 65 21.16 -8.55 -8.73
N VAL A 66 20.40 -8.26 -7.67
CA VAL A 66 20.23 -9.12 -6.48
C VAL A 66 18.84 -9.76 -6.42
N PHE A 67 17.94 -9.41 -7.34
CA PHE A 67 16.53 -9.77 -7.30
C PHE A 67 16.31 -11.28 -7.22
N LEU A 68 17.02 -12.06 -8.04
CA LEU A 68 16.87 -13.52 -8.04
C LEU A 68 17.33 -14.16 -6.71
N SER A 69 18.42 -13.65 -6.11
CA SER A 69 18.88 -14.11 -4.79
C SER A 69 17.82 -13.79 -3.73
N TYR A 70 17.40 -12.53 -3.67
CA TYR A 70 16.42 -12.06 -2.70
C TYR A 70 15.06 -12.74 -2.86
N LEU A 71 14.64 -13.03 -4.09
CA LEU A 71 13.42 -13.77 -4.37
C LEU A 71 13.53 -15.22 -3.89
N SER A 72 14.69 -15.87 -4.05
CA SER A 72 14.91 -17.23 -3.55
C SER A 72 14.90 -17.32 -2.02
N GLU A 73 15.39 -16.28 -1.35
CA GLU A 73 15.49 -16.22 0.11
C GLU A 73 14.18 -15.77 0.77
N ALA A 74 13.54 -14.72 0.24
CA ALA A 74 12.41 -14.04 0.88
C ALA A 74 11.09 -14.15 0.11
N GLY A 75 11.09 -14.65 -1.13
CA GLY A 75 9.91 -14.65 -2.00
C GLY A 75 8.74 -15.49 -1.47
N LEU A 76 9.00 -16.74 -1.10
CA LEU A 76 7.96 -17.62 -0.55
C LEU A 76 7.40 -17.10 0.79
N PRO A 77 8.23 -16.74 1.79
CA PRO A 77 7.74 -16.09 3.01
C PRO A 77 6.93 -14.81 2.74
N ALA A 78 7.36 -13.97 1.80
CA ALA A 78 6.67 -12.73 1.46
C ALA A 78 5.27 -12.99 0.87
N ILE A 79 5.15 -13.95 -0.06
CA ILE A 79 3.84 -14.31 -0.65
C ILE A 79 2.93 -14.93 0.41
N LEU A 80 3.44 -15.84 1.24
CA LEU A 80 2.66 -16.46 2.30
C LEU A 80 2.16 -15.42 3.30
N LEU A 81 3.01 -14.49 3.71
CA LEU A 81 2.61 -13.38 4.57
C LEU A 81 1.54 -12.52 3.91
N ASN A 82 1.73 -12.18 2.63
CA ASN A 82 0.79 -11.34 1.90
C ASN A 82 -0.59 -12.01 1.77
N ILE A 83 -0.63 -13.26 1.30
CA ILE A 83 -1.90 -14.00 1.18
C ILE A 83 -2.56 -14.20 2.54
N SER A 84 -1.78 -14.50 3.59
CA SER A 84 -2.31 -14.68 4.94
C SER A 84 -2.93 -13.39 5.47
N THR A 85 -2.25 -12.25 5.34
CA THR A 85 -2.77 -10.94 5.79
C THR A 85 -4.03 -10.55 5.02
N MET A 86 -4.05 -10.73 3.70
CA MET A 86 -5.23 -10.48 2.86
C MET A 86 -6.41 -11.37 3.24
N THR A 87 -6.14 -12.65 3.55
CA THR A 87 -7.16 -13.64 3.96
C THR A 87 -7.73 -13.26 5.33
N ILE A 88 -6.87 -12.94 6.29
CA ILE A 88 -7.28 -12.50 7.62
C ILE A 88 -8.12 -11.22 7.53
N GLY A 89 -7.69 -10.24 6.74
CA GLY A 89 -8.45 -8.99 6.53
C GLY A 89 -9.82 -9.25 5.91
N PHE A 90 -9.89 -10.12 4.91
CA PHE A 90 -11.17 -10.52 4.30
C PHE A 90 -12.08 -11.25 5.30
N MET A 91 -11.55 -12.24 6.02
CA MET A 91 -12.30 -13.00 7.02
C MET A 91 -12.80 -12.13 8.16
N ALA A 92 -11.98 -11.18 8.63
CA ALA A 92 -12.38 -10.21 9.64
C ALA A 92 -13.55 -9.36 9.13
N ALA A 93 -13.46 -8.83 7.91
CA ALA A 93 -14.55 -8.05 7.31
C ALA A 93 -15.85 -8.84 7.18
N VAL A 94 -15.76 -10.12 6.80
CA VAL A 94 -16.92 -11.03 6.73
C VAL A 94 -17.49 -11.32 8.12
N LEU A 95 -16.63 -11.53 9.14
CA LEU A 95 -17.05 -11.75 10.52
C LEU A 95 -17.84 -10.54 11.08
N PHE A 96 -17.41 -9.32 10.71
CA PHE A 96 -18.12 -8.07 11.03
C PHE A 96 -19.31 -7.77 10.11
N LYS A 97 -19.70 -8.71 9.24
CA LYS A 97 -20.86 -8.61 8.32
C LYS A 97 -20.81 -7.40 7.38
N LEU A 98 -19.60 -7.00 6.96
CA LEU A 98 -19.43 -5.92 5.99
C LEU A 98 -19.86 -6.34 4.59
N THR A 99 -20.18 -5.36 3.75
CA THR A 99 -20.56 -5.62 2.35
C THR A 99 -19.39 -6.24 1.58
N ARG A 100 -19.69 -7.00 0.51
CA ARG A 100 -18.66 -7.63 -0.34
C ARG A 100 -17.60 -6.62 -0.86
N PRO A 101 -17.99 -5.43 -1.35
CA PRO A 101 -16.99 -4.42 -1.76
C PRO A 101 -16.09 -3.96 -0.62
N GLN A 102 -16.64 -3.76 0.59
CA GLN A 102 -15.85 -3.39 1.77
C GLN A 102 -14.90 -4.50 2.20
N ALA A 103 -15.35 -5.75 2.19
CA ALA A 103 -14.50 -6.89 2.53
C ALA A 103 -13.31 -7.05 1.56
N ILE A 104 -13.54 -6.84 0.26
CA ILE A 104 -12.44 -6.83 -0.72
C ILE A 104 -11.51 -5.62 -0.51
N SER A 105 -12.04 -4.44 -0.20
CA SER A 105 -11.22 -3.26 0.13
C SER A 105 -10.30 -3.56 1.30
N ILE A 106 -10.85 -4.09 2.41
CA ILE A 106 -10.08 -4.43 3.61
C ILE A 106 -9.03 -5.50 3.32
N SER A 107 -9.37 -6.51 2.51
CA SER A 107 -8.40 -7.53 2.08
C SER A 107 -7.22 -6.90 1.33
N ILE A 108 -7.49 -5.99 0.39
CA ILE A 108 -6.44 -5.31 -0.38
C ILE A 108 -5.64 -4.35 0.51
N GLU A 109 -6.29 -3.57 1.36
CA GLU A 109 -5.65 -2.61 2.28
C GLU A 109 -4.76 -3.30 3.32
N THR A 110 -5.11 -4.51 3.75
CA THR A 110 -4.28 -5.29 4.68
C THR A 110 -3.10 -5.99 3.99
N GLY A 111 -3.25 -6.36 2.72
CA GLY A 111 -2.18 -6.94 1.91
C GLY A 111 -1.18 -5.92 1.38
N ILE A 112 -1.63 -4.74 0.95
CA ILE A 112 -0.75 -3.68 0.46
C ILE A 112 -0.20 -2.90 1.67
N GLN A 113 1.09 -3.09 1.94
CA GLN A 113 1.77 -2.41 3.04
C GLN A 113 2.64 -1.25 2.52
N ASN A 114 3.09 -0.39 3.42
CA ASN A 114 3.97 0.71 3.06
C ASN A 114 5.44 0.24 3.00
N GLY A 115 5.88 -0.15 1.80
CA GLY A 115 7.25 -0.63 1.56
C GLY A 115 8.34 0.37 1.93
N THR A 116 8.13 1.68 1.70
CA THR A 116 9.10 2.73 2.05
C THR A 116 9.37 2.79 3.55
N LEU A 117 8.29 2.73 4.36
CA LEU A 117 8.44 2.74 5.82
C LEU A 117 9.09 1.46 6.33
N ALA A 118 8.77 0.31 5.75
CA ALA A 118 9.37 -0.95 6.12
C ALA A 118 10.86 -1.02 5.79
N ILE A 119 11.29 -0.50 4.63
CA ILE A 119 12.71 -0.36 4.26
C ILE A 119 13.42 0.59 5.23
N THR A 120 12.82 1.76 5.51
CA THR A 120 13.39 2.75 6.45
C THR A 120 13.57 2.15 7.84
N LEU A 121 12.60 1.38 8.30
CA LEU A 121 12.66 0.65 9.57
C LEU A 121 13.83 -0.35 9.57
N ALA A 122 13.97 -1.13 8.50
CA ALA A 122 15.04 -2.12 8.39
C ALA A 122 16.44 -1.46 8.38
N THR A 123 16.62 -0.40 7.60
CA THR A 123 17.94 0.23 7.44
C THR A 123 18.33 1.12 8.62
N ILE A 124 17.41 1.95 9.11
CA ILE A 124 17.72 2.98 10.11
C ILE A 124 17.49 2.45 11.52
N ALA A 125 16.36 1.80 11.79
CA ALA A 125 15.99 1.42 13.15
C ALA A 125 16.63 0.10 13.59
N LEU A 126 16.75 -0.86 12.68
CA LEU A 126 17.45 -2.13 12.96
C LEU A 126 18.95 -2.05 12.66
N ASN A 127 19.42 -0.91 12.14
CA ASN A 127 20.80 -0.66 11.73
C ASN A 127 21.40 -1.79 10.88
N ASN A 128 20.56 -2.40 10.03
CA ASN A 128 20.97 -3.53 9.19
C ASN A 128 20.31 -3.44 7.82
N ALA A 129 21.11 -3.02 6.82
CA ALA A 129 20.65 -2.89 5.44
C ALA A 129 20.22 -4.24 4.82
N GLU A 130 20.77 -5.36 5.30
CA GLU A 130 20.40 -6.70 4.82
C GLU A 130 18.94 -7.04 5.17
N TYR A 131 18.38 -6.49 6.25
CA TYR A 131 16.96 -6.70 6.58
C TYR A 131 16.00 -5.96 5.64
N SER A 132 16.49 -5.06 4.79
CA SER A 132 15.68 -4.38 3.78
C SER A 132 15.28 -5.29 2.61
N ILE A 133 15.93 -6.46 2.49
CA ILE A 133 15.63 -7.48 1.47
C ILE A 133 14.15 -7.88 1.51
N VAL A 134 13.65 -8.19 2.71
CA VAL A 134 12.28 -8.66 2.92
C VAL A 134 11.24 -7.62 2.49
N PRO A 135 11.26 -6.36 2.98
CA PRO A 135 10.29 -5.36 2.55
C PRO A 135 10.47 -4.93 1.08
N ALA A 136 11.68 -5.02 0.50
CA ALA A 136 11.88 -4.77 -0.92
C ALA A 136 11.18 -5.82 -1.80
N ILE A 137 11.36 -7.11 -1.50
CA ILE A 137 10.70 -8.21 -2.23
C ILE A 137 9.19 -8.20 -1.97
N TYR A 138 8.76 -8.05 -0.70
CA TYR A 138 7.35 -7.93 -0.37
C TYR A 138 6.69 -6.77 -1.12
N GLY A 139 7.35 -5.62 -1.17
CA GLY A 139 6.87 -4.42 -1.85
C GLY A 139 6.58 -4.63 -3.33
N LEU A 140 7.33 -5.49 -4.02
CA LEU A 140 7.04 -5.84 -5.41
C LEU A 140 5.92 -6.89 -5.52
N LEU A 141 5.99 -7.94 -4.69
CA LEU A 141 5.05 -9.07 -4.79
C LEU A 141 3.63 -8.71 -4.36
N MET A 142 3.46 -7.79 -3.40
CA MET A 142 2.14 -7.34 -2.94
C MET A 142 1.31 -6.66 -4.04
N PHE A 143 1.96 -6.04 -5.03
CA PHE A 143 1.25 -5.45 -6.17
C PHE A 143 0.76 -6.52 -7.15
N VAL A 144 1.49 -7.62 -7.30
CA VAL A 144 1.06 -8.75 -8.15
C VAL A 144 -0.18 -9.40 -7.55
N THR A 145 -0.15 -9.75 -6.26
CA THR A 145 -1.28 -10.38 -5.58
C THR A 145 -2.52 -9.47 -5.53
N ALA A 146 -2.34 -8.18 -5.24
CA ALA A 146 -3.43 -7.21 -5.28
C ALA A 146 -4.04 -7.09 -6.68
N THR A 147 -3.21 -7.07 -7.73
CA THR A 147 -3.68 -7.05 -9.12
C THR A 147 -4.49 -8.29 -9.46
N VAL A 148 -4.04 -9.48 -9.05
CA VAL A 148 -4.81 -10.74 -9.23
C VAL A 148 -6.18 -10.64 -8.58
N ILE A 149 -6.28 -10.17 -7.33
CA ILE A 149 -7.57 -9.99 -6.65
C ILE A 149 -8.45 -8.98 -7.39
N ILE A 150 -7.88 -7.88 -7.87
CA ILE A 150 -8.62 -6.86 -8.63
C ILE A 150 -9.23 -7.43 -9.92
N PHE A 151 -8.53 -8.33 -10.62
CA PHE A 151 -9.07 -8.99 -11.81
C PHE A 151 -10.12 -10.05 -11.47
N VAL A 152 -9.88 -10.85 -10.44
CA VAL A 152 -10.79 -11.92 -10.00
C VAL A 152 -12.05 -11.37 -9.31
N ARG A 153 -12.08 -10.10 -8.87
CA ARG A 153 -13.28 -9.54 -8.22
C ARG A 153 -14.49 -9.39 -9.15
N LYS A 154 -14.29 -9.25 -10.47
CA LYS A 154 -15.39 -9.07 -11.44
C LYS A 154 -16.35 -10.26 -11.50
N PRO A 155 -15.89 -11.52 -11.56
CA PRO A 155 -16.79 -12.68 -11.46
C PRO A 155 -17.45 -12.85 -10.08
N LEU A 156 -17.05 -12.10 -9.04
CA LEU A 156 -17.65 -12.15 -7.70
C LEU A 156 -18.88 -11.24 -7.54
N GLY A 157 -19.44 -10.70 -8.63
CA GLY A 157 -20.73 -9.99 -8.65
C GLY A 157 -20.69 -8.53 -8.18
N ILE A 158 -19.50 -7.91 -8.14
CA ILE A 158 -19.36 -6.50 -7.76
C ILE A 158 -19.48 -5.62 -8.99
N LYS A 159 -20.56 -4.85 -9.07
CA LYS A 159 -20.68 -3.75 -10.05
C LYS A 159 -19.74 -2.62 -9.63
N ASP A 160 -19.00 -2.05 -10.58
CA ASP A 160 -18.14 -0.90 -10.32
C ASP A 160 -19.01 0.27 -9.80
N GLN A 161 -18.59 0.99 -8.75
CA GLN A 161 -19.36 2.14 -8.24
C GLN A 161 -19.60 3.20 -9.33
N LEU A 162 -18.67 3.31 -10.29
CA LEU A 162 -18.79 4.13 -11.51
C LEU A 162 -19.96 3.74 -12.42
N SER A 163 -20.38 2.47 -12.45
CA SER A 163 -21.58 2.04 -13.18
C SER A 163 -22.85 2.19 -12.35
N VAL A 164 -22.78 2.17 -11.02
CA VAL A 164 -23.93 2.42 -10.13
C VAL A 164 -24.33 3.90 -10.12
N GLU A 165 -23.37 4.81 -10.11
CA GLU A 165 -23.65 6.26 -10.13
C GLU A 165 -24.23 6.74 -11.47
N LYS A 166 -23.88 6.07 -12.57
CA LYS A 166 -24.43 6.37 -13.90
C LYS A 166 -25.90 5.93 -14.06
N ASP A 167 -26.34 4.94 -13.28
CA ASP A 167 -27.71 4.40 -13.28
C ASP A 167 -28.62 5.08 -12.23
N SER A 168 -28.11 6.06 -11.48
CA SER A 168 -28.88 6.82 -10.50
C SER A 168 -29.70 7.90 -11.21
N PRO A 169 -31.04 7.96 -11.06
CA PRO A 169 -31.83 9.07 -11.59
C PRO A 169 -31.38 10.37 -10.91
N GLN A 170 -31.02 11.36 -11.73
CA GLN A 170 -30.64 12.72 -11.30
C GLN A 170 -31.80 13.45 -10.65
#